data_AF-A0A7C7MYX7-F1
#
_entry.id   AF-A0A7C7MYX7-F1
#
_cell.length_a   1.000
_cell.length_b   1.000
_cell.length_c   1.000
_cell.angle_alpha   90.00
_cell.angle_beta   90.00
_cell.angle_gamma   90.00
#
_symmetry.space_group_name_H-M   'P 1'
#
loop_
_entity.id
_entity.type
_entity.pdbx_description
1 polymer ?
#
loop_
_entity_poly.entity_id
_entity_poly.type
_entity_poly.pdbx_seq_one_letter_code
_entity_poly.pdbx_strand_id
1 'polypeptide(L)'
;MHINVLWGQGATENVDGQAVVNMANTLRTHFLKKRYKEEGLVVNGKVSDIQTIVFRGKDQKNRMIVVVLNTAPVPEGGNTTESVNRISLLLSYIQKPEDMDVLDISIKEDEF
;
A
#
# COMPACT_ATOMS: atom_id res chain seq x y z
N MET A 1 2.40 4.63 -17.01
CA MET A 1 1.30 3.76 -16.53
C MET A 1 1.41 3.55 -15.03
N HIS A 2 0.28 3.67 -14.33
CA HIS A 2 0.14 3.39 -12.90
C HIS A 2 -1.09 2.48 -12.72
N ILE A 3 -0.93 1.38 -11.99
CA ILE A 3 -2.01 0.43 -11.71
C ILE A 3 -2.12 0.27 -10.20
N ASN A 4 -3.35 0.31 -9.69
CA ASN A 4 -3.68 0.03 -8.31
C ASN A 4 -4.58 -1.21 -8.22
N VAL A 5 -4.29 -2.07 -7.26
CA VAL A 5 -5.15 -3.19 -6.90
C VAL A 5 -5.47 -3.08 -5.42
N LEU A 6 -6.75 -3.07 -5.10
CA LEU A 6 -7.26 -2.90 -3.74
C LEU A 6 -7.95 -4.19 -3.29
N TRP A 7 -7.64 -4.64 -2.07
CA TRP A 7 -8.35 -5.70 -1.37
C TRP A 7 -8.86 -5.20 -0.01
N GLY A 8 -9.92 -5.84 0.49
CA GLY A 8 -10.51 -5.53 1.79
C GLY A 8 -11.44 -4.33 1.73
N GLN A 9 -11.37 -3.46 2.74
CA GLN A 9 -12.27 -2.32 2.85
C GLN A 9 -12.19 -1.41 1.62
N GLY A 10 -13.35 -1.06 1.07
CA GLY A 10 -13.48 -0.26 -0.16
C GLY A 10 -13.49 -1.08 -1.45
N ALA A 11 -13.07 -2.35 -1.41
CA ALA A 11 -13.18 -3.29 -2.54
C ALA A 11 -14.36 -4.28 -2.38
N THR A 12 -14.78 -4.56 -1.15
CA THR A 12 -15.91 -5.45 -0.81
C THR A 12 -16.62 -4.94 0.45
N GLU A 13 -17.93 -5.24 0.55
CA GLU A 13 -18.73 -4.95 1.75
C GLU A 13 -18.37 -5.89 2.92
N ASN A 14 -18.11 -7.17 2.61
CA ASN A 14 -17.75 -8.19 3.59
C ASN A 14 -16.26 -8.49 3.50
N VAL A 15 -15.49 -7.89 4.41
CA VAL A 15 -14.04 -8.04 4.46
C VAL A 15 -13.67 -9.23 5.33
N ASP A 16 -12.92 -10.18 4.78
CA ASP A 16 -12.13 -11.14 5.55
C ASP A 16 -10.75 -10.54 5.82
N GLY A 17 -10.59 -9.91 6.98
CA GLY A 17 -9.34 -9.23 7.33
C GLY A 17 -8.14 -10.17 7.41
N GLN A 18 -8.35 -11.42 7.83
CA GLN A 18 -7.28 -12.41 7.92
C GLN A 18 -6.77 -12.78 6.53
N ALA A 19 -7.68 -12.98 5.57
CA ALA A 19 -7.31 -13.22 4.18
C ALA A 19 -6.50 -12.04 3.59
N VAL A 20 -6.86 -10.80 3.92
CA VAL A 20 -6.12 -9.60 3.48
C VAL A 20 -4.70 -9.58 4.06
N VAL A 21 -4.53 -9.87 5.35
CA VAL A 21 -3.20 -9.96 5.99
C VAL A 21 -2.37 -11.11 5.39
N ASN A 22 -2.99 -12.25 5.12
CA ASN A 22 -2.31 -13.39 4.47
C ASN A 22 -1.85 -13.03 3.05
N MET A 23 -2.66 -12.29 2.30
CA MET A 23 -2.28 -11.77 0.99
C MET A 23 -1.09 -10.81 1.08
N ALA A 24 -1.09 -9.90 2.05
CA ALA A 24 0.03 -8.99 2.28
C ALA A 24 1.35 -9.74 2.52
N ASN A 25 1.32 -10.76 3.39
CA ASN A 25 2.49 -11.60 3.67
C ASN A 25 2.96 -12.40 2.45
N THR A 26 2.02 -12.91 1.66
CA THR A 26 2.30 -13.63 0.41
C THR A 26 3.00 -12.73 -0.59
N LEU A 27 2.46 -11.52 -0.83
CA LEU A 27 3.04 -10.53 -1.73
C LEU A 27 4.42 -10.07 -1.28
N ARG A 28 4.60 -9.78 0.02
CA ARG A 28 5.91 -9.46 0.60
C ARG A 28 6.94 -10.53 0.26
N THR A 29 6.60 -11.78 0.54
CA THR A 29 7.48 -12.94 0.31
C THR A 29 7.80 -13.11 -1.17
N HIS A 30 6.82 -12.90 -2.05
CA HIS A 30 7.02 -12.96 -3.49
C HIS A 30 7.98 -11.88 -4.00
N PHE A 31 7.81 -10.63 -3.55
CA PHE A 31 8.65 -9.53 -3.99
C PHE A 31 10.07 -9.60 -3.41
N LEU A 32 10.23 -10.03 -2.16
CA LEU A 32 11.55 -10.24 -1.55
C LEU A 32 12.42 -11.26 -2.30
N LYS A 33 11.81 -12.25 -2.96
CA LYS A 33 12.55 -13.25 -3.76
C LYS A 33 13.09 -12.69 -5.08
N LYS A 34 12.72 -11.48 -5.47
CA LYS A 34 13.15 -10.84 -6.72
C LYS A 34 14.30 -9.86 -6.48
N ARG A 35 15.09 -9.61 -7.53
CA ARG A 35 16.24 -8.69 -7.50
C ARG A 35 15.80 -7.23 -7.61
N TYR A 36 15.26 -6.68 -6.52
CA TYR A 36 15.04 -5.24 -6.36
C TYR A 36 16.34 -4.52 -5.98
N LYS A 37 16.44 -3.23 -6.32
CA LYS A 37 17.56 -2.38 -5.92
C LYS A 37 17.49 -2.14 -4.41
N GLU A 38 18.64 -2.14 -3.73
CA GLU A 38 18.71 -1.87 -2.28
C GLU A 38 18.26 -0.44 -1.97
N GLU A 39 18.63 0.51 -2.84
CA GLU A 39 18.19 1.90 -2.72
C GLU A 39 16.66 2.01 -2.82
N GLY A 40 16.05 2.50 -1.74
CA GLY A 40 14.60 2.68 -1.64
C GLY A 40 13.81 1.39 -1.38
N LEU A 41 14.50 0.27 -1.08
CA LEU A 41 13.85 -0.96 -0.60
C LEU A 41 13.37 -0.76 0.85
N VAL A 42 12.08 -1.03 1.09
CA VAL A 42 11.48 -0.99 2.44
C VAL A 42 10.66 -2.25 2.64
N VAL A 43 10.75 -2.86 3.82
CA VAL A 43 10.04 -4.08 4.19
C VAL A 43 9.49 -3.91 5.59
N ASN A 44 8.18 -4.08 5.77
CA ASN A 44 7.48 -3.85 7.04
C ASN A 44 7.78 -2.47 7.68
N GLY A 45 7.90 -1.43 6.86
CA GLY A 45 8.12 -0.06 7.34
C GLY A 45 6.82 0.52 7.90
N LYS A 46 6.80 0.87 9.18
CA LYS A 46 5.65 1.53 9.80
C LYS A 46 5.61 3.00 9.37
N VAL A 47 4.46 3.46 8.85
CA VAL A 47 4.23 4.87 8.46
C VAL A 47 3.45 5.59 9.55
N SER A 48 2.46 4.92 10.13
CA SER A 48 1.68 5.38 11.27
C SER A 48 1.16 4.18 12.06
N ASP A 49 0.37 4.41 13.11
CA ASP A 49 -0.27 3.33 13.87
C ASP A 49 -1.25 2.49 13.06
N ILE A 50 -1.75 3.05 11.96
CA ILE A 50 -2.75 2.41 11.10
C ILE A 50 -2.25 2.09 9.70
N GLN A 51 -1.00 2.42 9.38
CA GLN A 51 -0.45 2.22 8.04
C GLN A 51 0.95 1.63 8.08
N THR A 52 1.13 0.53 7.35
CA THR A 52 2.40 -0.17 7.21
C THR A 52 2.72 -0.39 5.73
N ILE A 53 3.90 0.05 5.30
CA ILE A 53 4.50 -0.37 4.03
C ILE A 53 5.00 -1.80 4.23
N VAL A 54 4.23 -2.75 3.69
CA VAL A 54 4.57 -4.17 3.72
C VAL A 54 5.78 -4.45 2.84
N PHE A 55 5.83 -3.79 1.68
CA PHE A 55 6.95 -3.85 0.75
C PHE A 55 6.99 -2.60 -0.12
N ARG A 56 8.17 -2.03 -0.36
CA ARG A 56 8.43 -1.04 -1.40
C ARG A 56 9.74 -1.38 -2.05
N GLY A 57 9.82 -1.34 -3.39
CA GLY A 57 11.09 -1.55 -4.09
C GLY A 57 11.06 -1.11 -5.54
N LYS A 58 12.22 -0.66 -6.04
CA LYS A 58 12.47 -0.38 -7.46
C LYS A 58 13.16 -1.58 -8.11
N ASP A 59 12.63 -2.05 -9.23
CA ASP A 59 13.28 -3.11 -9.99
C ASP A 59 14.45 -2.56 -10.83
N GLN A 60 15.13 -3.45 -11.55
CA GLN A 60 16.28 -3.08 -12.39
C GLN A 60 15.93 -2.06 -13.48
N LYS A 61 14.66 -1.98 -13.89
CA LYS A 61 14.15 -1.03 -14.88
C LYS A 61 13.59 0.25 -14.23
N ASN A 62 13.88 0.50 -12.96
CA ASN A 62 13.36 1.63 -12.16
C ASN A 62 11.83 1.64 -12.00
N ARG A 63 11.15 0.51 -12.21
CA ARG A 63 9.70 0.41 -12.00
C ARG A 63 9.46 0.11 -10.52
N MET A 64 8.50 0.79 -9.91
CA MET A 64 8.25 0.69 -8.47
C MET A 64 7.05 -0.20 -8.18
N ILE A 65 7.21 -1.04 -7.16
CA ILE A 65 6.11 -1.71 -6.47
C ILE A 65 6.01 -1.12 -5.07
N VAL A 66 4.81 -0.77 -4.65
CA VAL A 66 4.49 -0.41 -3.26
C VAL A 66 3.30 -1.24 -2.80
N VAL A 67 3.44 -1.85 -1.63
CA VAL A 67 2.38 -2.63 -0.97
C VAL A 67 2.15 -2.00 0.40
N VAL A 68 0.94 -1.49 0.61
CA VAL A 68 0.55 -0.80 1.84
C VAL A 68 -0.62 -1.55 2.48
N LEU A 69 -0.45 -1.94 3.73
CA LEU A 69 -1.53 -2.46 4.57
C LEU A 69 -2.04 -1.31 5.44
N ASN A 70 -3.33 -1.02 5.32
CA ASN A 70 -4.02 -0.08 6.19
C ASN A 70 -4.91 -0.85 7.15
N THR A 71 -4.83 -0.54 8.43
CA THR A 71 -5.70 -1.06 9.47
C THR A 71 -6.63 0.04 9.97
N ALA A 72 -7.68 -0.34 10.70
CA ALA A 72 -8.50 0.62 11.43
C ALA A 72 -8.07 0.66 12.91
N PRO A 73 -8.18 1.83 13.57
CA PRO A 73 -8.03 1.88 15.02
C PRO A 73 -9.16 1.06 15.67
N VAL A 74 -8.85 0.46 16.82
CA VAL A 74 -9.86 -0.25 17.60
C VAL A 74 -10.83 0.77 18.19
N PRO A 75 -12.15 0.68 17.93
CA PRO A 75 -13.12 1.58 18.54
C PRO A 75 -13.07 1.48 20.07
N GLU A 76 -13.27 2.60 20.78
CA GLU A 76 -13.41 2.56 22.25
C GLU A 76 -14.59 1.65 22.64
N GLY A 77 -14.31 0.62 23.44
CA GLY A 77 -15.30 -0.39 23.82
C GLY A 77 -15.61 -1.45 22.76
N GLY A 78 -14.97 -1.40 21.59
CA GLY A 78 -15.08 -2.40 20.53
C GLY A 78 -14.12 -3.58 20.72
N ASN A 79 -14.30 -4.62 19.91
CA ASN A 79 -13.39 -5.77 19.90
C ASN A 79 -12.38 -5.69 18.73
N THR A 80 -11.28 -6.42 18.84
CA THR A 80 -10.23 -6.49 17.82
C THR A 80 -10.73 -7.07 16.49
N THR A 81 -11.75 -7.93 16.52
CA THR A 81 -12.33 -8.59 15.34
C THR A 81 -13.06 -7.61 14.41
N GLU A 82 -13.78 -6.64 14.96
CA GLU A 82 -14.43 -5.57 14.18
C GLU A 82 -13.41 -4.66 13.48
N SER A 83 -12.23 -4.52 14.08
CA SER A 83 -11.13 -3.72 13.51
C SER A 83 -10.40 -4.47 12.40
N VAL A 84 -10.29 -5.79 12.53
CA VAL A 84 -9.68 -6.68 11.53
C VAL A 84 -10.48 -6.66 10.22
N ASN A 85 -11.82 -6.56 10.28
CA ASN A 85 -12.65 -6.46 9.08
C ASN A 85 -12.72 -5.05 8.48
N ARG A 86 -11.93 -4.10 8.99
CA ARG A 86 -11.75 -2.75 8.44
C ARG A 86 -10.32 -2.54 7.91
N ILE A 87 -9.68 -3.63 7.51
CA ILE A 87 -8.35 -3.63 6.90
C ILE A 87 -8.48 -3.51 5.39
N SER A 88 -7.54 -2.79 4.77
CA SER A 88 -7.35 -2.78 3.32
C SER A 88 -5.89 -3.01 2.94
N LEU A 89 -5.67 -3.58 1.76
CA LEU A 89 -4.35 -3.76 1.16
C LEU A 89 -4.34 -3.11 -0.21
N LEU A 90 -3.39 -2.20 -0.41
CA LEU A 90 -3.17 -1.55 -1.69
C LEU A 90 -1.84 -2.01 -2.29
N LEU A 91 -1.89 -2.55 -3.50
CA LEU A 91 -0.73 -2.78 -4.36
C LEU A 91 -0.71 -1.72 -5.45
N SER A 92 0.35 -0.92 -5.49
CA SER A 92 0.62 0.05 -6.55
C SER A 92 1.79 -0.41 -7.39
N TYR A 93 1.58 -0.48 -8.71
CA TYR A 93 2.64 -0.64 -9.70
C TYR A 93 2.81 0.66 -10.47
N ILE A 94 4.01 1.24 -10.39
CA ILE A 94 4.34 2.51 -11.01
C ILE A 94 5.46 2.27 -12.02
N GLN A 95 5.16 2.45 -13.30
CA GLN A 95 6.13 2.19 -14.37
C GLN A 95 7.27 3.21 -14.39
N LYS A 96 6.97 4.48 -14.10
CA LYS A 96 7.90 5.61 -14.07
C LYS A 96 7.67 6.44 -12.80
N PRO A 97 8.28 6.07 -11.67
CA PRO A 97 8.02 6.75 -10.39
C PRO A 97 8.60 8.18 -10.32
N GLU A 98 9.61 8.49 -11.13
CA GLU A 98 10.25 9.83 -11.18
C GLU A 98 9.65 10.74 -12.26
N ASP A 99 8.79 10.18 -13.12
CA ASP A 99 8.14 10.84 -14.26
C ASP A 99 6.70 10.32 -14.30
N MET A 100 5.99 10.58 -13.19
CA MET A 100 4.59 10.22 -13.07
C MET A 100 3.77 11.22 -13.88
N ASP A 101 2.88 10.68 -14.71
CA ASP A 101 1.86 11.43 -15.45
C ASP A 101 0.74 11.86 -14.48
N VAL A 102 1.11 12.63 -13.47
CA VAL A 102 0.20 13.31 -12.55
C VAL A 102 0.02 14.70 -13.12
N LEU A 103 -1.24 15.12 -13.28
CA LEU A 103 -1.58 16.49 -13.65
C LEU A 103 -1.03 17.40 -12.56
N ASP A 104 0.07 18.10 -12.86
CA ASP A 104 0.68 19.04 -11.93
C ASP A 104 -0.29 20.22 -11.79
N ILE A 105 -1.10 20.22 -10.73
CA ILE A 105 -1.98 21.34 -10.42
C ILE A 105 -1.06 22.42 -9.84
N SER A 106 -0.48 23.23 -10.73
CA SER A 106 0.19 24.46 -10.35
C SER A 106 -0.88 25.44 -9.89
N ILE A 107 -1.23 25.42 -8.61
CA ILE A 107 -2.02 26.50 -8.01
C ILE A 107 -1.15 27.75 -8.11
N LYS A 108 -1.51 28.68 -9.00
CA LYS A 108 -0.87 29.99 -9.04
C LYS A 108 -1.27 30.70 -7.75
N GLU A 109 -0.28 31.29 -7.06
CA GLU A 109 -0.49 32.01 -5.79
C GLU A 109 -1.49 33.17 -5.90
N ASP A 110 -1.89 33.54 -7.12
CA ASP A 110 -2.78 34.67 -7.42
C ASP A 110 -4.27 34.31 -7.60
N GLU A 111 -4.70 33.07 -7.31
CA GLU A 111 -6.11 32.64 -7.44
C GLU A 111 -6.91 32.59 -6.12
N PHE A 112 -6.50 33.35 -5.09
CA PHE A 112 -7.27 33.56 -3.85
C PHE A 112 -7.78 35.00 -3.70
#